data_AF-A0A961WPL5-F1
#
_entry.id   AF-A0A961WPL5-F1
#
_cell.length_a   1.000
_cell.length_b   1.000
_cell.length_c   1.000
_cell.angle_alpha   90.00
_cell.angle_beta   90.00
_cell.angle_gamma   90.00
#
_symmetry.space_group_name_H-M   'P 1'
#
loop_
_entity.id
_entity.type
_entity.pdbx_description
1 polymer ?
#
loop_
_entity_poly.entity_id
_entity_poly.type
_entity_poly.pdbx_seq_one_letter_code
_entity_poly.pdbx_strand_id
1 'polypeptide(L)'
;MASKYANMTFMGYRRENGRVGVRNHVIILPVDDISNAACEAVANNVKGTLALPHAYGRLQFGEDLETHFRTMIGTGANPNVHSVVVIGIEPDWTKRIADGIRETGKEVAEFSIEQKGDFETIRAASWAAKDFVHKATEMQREECSISELWVSTKCGESDTTTGLGSCPTVGNMYDKLLPEGITGFFGETSEITGAEHICQKRAINEEVGERWYKMWKAYQDEVIFAHQTDDLSDSQPTKGNILGGLTTIEEKALGNLEKIGRTSQYIDILEPAEQPKSGNGLYFMDSSSAAAECVTLMAAG
;
A
#
# COMPACT_ATOMS: atom_id res chain seq x y z
N MET A 1 -27.63 -20.42 -5.92
CA MET A 1 -26.52 -21.35 -6.21
C MET A 1 -25.25 -20.69 -5.72
N ALA A 2 -24.36 -21.40 -5.05
CA ALA A 2 -23.03 -20.85 -4.73
C ALA A 2 -22.33 -20.47 -6.05
N SER A 3 -21.68 -19.30 -6.08
CA SER A 3 -20.89 -18.88 -7.22
C SER A 3 -19.82 -19.92 -7.55
N LYS A 4 -19.41 -20.01 -8.81
CA LYS A 4 -18.34 -20.95 -9.23
C LYS A 4 -16.97 -20.62 -8.60
N TYR A 5 -16.84 -19.46 -7.95
CA TYR A 5 -15.62 -18.99 -7.31
C TYR A 5 -15.61 -19.21 -5.78
N ALA A 6 -16.73 -19.61 -5.17
CA ALA A 6 -16.91 -19.65 -3.71
C ALA A 6 -15.98 -20.61 -2.95
N ASN A 7 -15.40 -21.60 -3.64
CA ASN A 7 -14.47 -22.56 -3.07
C ASN A 7 -13.05 -22.42 -3.64
N MET A 8 -12.72 -21.27 -4.25
CA MET A 8 -11.36 -21.04 -4.73
C MET A 8 -10.41 -20.90 -3.56
N THR A 9 -9.24 -21.49 -3.72
CA THR A 9 -8.16 -21.45 -2.74
C THR A 9 -6.85 -21.01 -3.39
N PHE A 10 -5.89 -20.61 -2.59
CA PHE A 10 -4.52 -20.31 -3.01
C PHE A 10 -3.51 -20.77 -1.97
N MET A 11 -2.28 -21.02 -2.40
CA MET A 11 -1.18 -21.40 -1.51
C MET A 11 -0.55 -20.16 -0.87
N GLY A 12 -0.84 -19.91 0.42
CA GLY A 12 -0.39 -18.76 1.19
C GLY A 12 0.41 -19.12 2.44
N TYR A 13 0.98 -18.11 3.09
CA TYR A 13 1.62 -18.24 4.40
C TYR A 13 0.70 -17.66 5.47
N ARG A 14 0.08 -18.52 6.27
CA ARG A 14 -0.75 -18.07 7.38
C ARG A 14 0.11 -17.51 8.50
N ARG A 15 -0.30 -16.35 9.03
CA ARG A 15 0.34 -15.69 10.16
C ARG A 15 -0.44 -15.98 11.45
N GLU A 16 0.22 -15.80 12.59
CA GLU A 16 -0.39 -16.04 13.91
C GLU A 16 -1.62 -15.17 14.16
N ASN A 17 -1.65 -13.96 13.59
CA ASN A 17 -2.81 -13.06 13.64
C ASN A 17 -3.94 -13.40 12.64
N GLY A 18 -3.84 -14.53 11.94
CA GLY A 18 -4.84 -15.01 10.99
C GLY A 18 -4.75 -14.43 9.58
N ARG A 19 -4.00 -13.34 9.34
CA ARG A 19 -3.79 -12.80 7.99
C ARG A 19 -2.92 -13.76 7.15
N VAL A 20 -3.07 -13.70 5.83
CA VAL A 20 -2.35 -14.58 4.90
C VAL A 20 -1.46 -13.77 3.96
N GLY A 21 -0.18 -14.15 3.89
CA GLY A 21 0.79 -13.59 2.94
C GLY A 21 0.92 -14.45 1.68
N VAL A 22 1.08 -13.83 0.51
CA VAL A 22 1.44 -14.52 -0.74
C VAL A 22 2.97 -14.62 -0.93
N ARG A 23 3.73 -13.95 -0.06
CA ARG A 23 5.20 -13.97 0.06
C ARG A 23 5.62 -14.14 1.52
N ASN A 24 6.92 -14.34 1.75
CA ASN A 24 7.50 -14.60 3.07
C ASN A 24 8.85 -13.88 3.23
N HIS A 25 8.82 -12.56 3.33
CA HIS A 25 10.02 -11.73 3.36
C HIS A 25 10.53 -11.51 4.79
N VAL A 26 11.83 -11.60 4.98
CA VAL A 26 12.51 -10.97 6.13
C VAL A 26 13.00 -9.61 5.66
N ILE A 27 12.52 -8.53 6.27
CA ILE A 27 12.88 -7.18 5.82
C ILE A 27 13.83 -6.49 6.82
N ILE A 28 14.68 -5.64 6.28
CA ILE A 28 15.49 -4.70 7.07
C ILE A 28 14.92 -3.30 6.81
N LEU A 29 14.26 -2.75 7.82
CA LEU A 29 13.43 -1.55 7.72
C LEU A 29 14.18 -0.36 8.34
N PRO A 30 14.70 0.57 7.53
CA PRO A 30 15.23 1.83 8.05
C PRO A 30 14.09 2.68 8.60
N VAL A 31 14.30 3.38 9.72
CA VAL A 31 13.34 4.35 10.29
C VAL A 31 13.40 5.68 9.55
N ASP A 32 14.59 6.00 9.03
CA ASP A 32 15.00 7.27 8.46
C ASP A 32 16.02 7.07 7.32
N ASP A 33 16.21 8.10 6.51
CA ASP A 33 17.10 8.09 5.36
C ASP A 33 18.59 7.86 5.69
N ILE A 34 19.04 8.21 6.90
CA ILE A 34 20.42 7.99 7.35
C ILE A 34 20.65 6.51 7.64
N SER A 35 19.64 5.83 8.18
CA SER A 35 19.69 4.42 8.54
C SER A 35 19.69 3.48 7.33
N ASN A 36 19.39 3.99 6.13
CA ASN A 36 19.40 3.23 4.88
C ASN A 36 20.71 2.45 4.67
N ALA A 37 21.87 3.10 4.83
CA ALA A 37 23.17 2.48 4.56
C ALA A 37 23.43 1.28 5.49
N ALA A 38 23.01 1.37 6.76
CA ALA A 38 23.11 0.26 7.70
C ALA A 38 22.18 -0.89 7.30
N CYS A 39 20.93 -0.59 6.91
CA CYS A 39 19.97 -1.59 6.44
C CYS A 39 20.45 -2.32 5.19
N GLU A 40 20.95 -1.60 4.20
CA GLU A 40 21.51 -2.15 2.97
C GLU A 40 22.75 -3.01 3.25
N ALA A 41 23.61 -2.60 4.17
CA ALA A 41 24.78 -3.38 4.58
C ALA A 41 24.38 -4.71 5.23
N VAL A 42 23.35 -4.71 6.09
CA VAL A 42 22.80 -5.95 6.68
C VAL A 42 22.24 -6.86 5.59
N ALA A 43 21.45 -6.32 4.64
CA ALA A 43 20.89 -7.11 3.55
C ALA A 43 21.97 -7.65 2.58
N ASN A 44 23.07 -6.91 2.41
CA ASN A 44 24.22 -7.41 1.68
C ASN A 44 24.89 -8.60 2.39
N ASN A 45 25.01 -8.55 3.72
CA ASN A 45 25.62 -9.61 4.52
C ASN A 45 24.75 -10.88 4.62
N VAL A 46 23.42 -10.72 4.75
CA VAL A 46 22.49 -11.82 4.99
C VAL A 46 21.54 -12.00 3.81
N LYS A 47 21.87 -12.95 2.93
CA LYS A 47 21.02 -13.28 1.77
C LYS A 47 19.66 -13.83 2.23
N GLY A 48 18.62 -13.57 1.44
CA GLY A 48 17.23 -13.90 1.80
C GLY A 48 16.51 -12.79 2.58
N THR A 49 17.19 -11.68 2.85
CA THR A 49 16.57 -10.46 3.38
C THR A 49 16.37 -9.40 2.31
N LEU A 50 15.51 -8.42 2.59
CA LEU A 50 15.20 -7.29 1.71
C LEU A 50 15.30 -5.98 2.50
N ALA A 51 16.26 -5.12 2.16
CA ALA A 51 16.30 -3.75 2.68
C ALA A 51 15.27 -2.88 1.93
N LEU A 52 14.59 -1.99 2.65
CA LEU A 52 13.56 -1.10 2.11
C LEU A 52 13.95 0.39 2.31
N PRO A 53 14.94 0.92 1.56
CA PRO A 53 15.40 2.28 1.75
C PRO A 53 14.36 3.31 1.29
N HIS A 54 14.34 4.47 1.97
CA HIS A 54 13.47 5.59 1.63
C HIS A 54 14.12 6.95 1.94
N ALA A 55 13.56 8.03 1.40
CA ALA A 55 14.10 9.39 1.57
C ALA A 55 13.54 10.16 2.79
N TYR A 56 12.59 9.58 3.52
CA TYR A 56 11.87 10.24 4.63
C TYR A 56 12.34 9.80 6.01
N GLY A 57 11.64 10.24 7.08
CA GLY A 57 11.89 9.84 8.47
C GLY A 57 12.59 10.88 9.33
N ARG A 58 12.71 12.13 8.85
CA ARG A 58 13.29 13.25 9.60
C ARG A 58 12.52 14.54 9.38
N LEU A 59 12.41 15.34 10.44
CA LEU A 59 11.84 16.69 10.43
C LEU A 59 10.39 16.78 9.89
N GLN A 60 9.64 15.68 9.99
CA GLN A 60 8.20 15.66 9.75
C GLN A 60 7.47 16.08 11.04
N PHE A 61 6.32 16.74 10.91
CA PHE A 61 5.52 17.20 12.03
C PHE A 61 4.03 16.99 11.75
N GLY A 62 3.21 16.89 12.79
CA GLY A 62 1.77 16.75 12.65
C GLY A 62 1.37 15.50 11.84
N GLU A 63 0.45 15.67 10.90
CA GLU A 63 -0.09 14.55 10.12
C GLU A 63 0.96 13.88 9.20
N ASP A 64 1.96 14.62 8.72
CA ASP A 64 3.04 14.03 7.92
C ASP A 64 3.88 13.05 8.74
N LEU A 65 4.10 13.37 10.02
CA LEU A 65 4.83 12.49 10.94
C LEU A 65 4.01 11.25 11.28
N GLU A 66 2.71 11.41 11.52
CA GLU A 66 1.81 10.30 11.81
C GLU A 66 1.62 9.39 10.60
N THR A 67 1.53 9.95 9.39
CA THR A 67 1.51 9.19 8.13
C THR A 67 2.81 8.43 7.91
N HIS A 68 3.97 9.00 8.25
CA HIS A 68 5.25 8.28 8.24
C HIS A 68 5.20 7.06 9.15
N PHE A 69 4.86 7.23 10.43
CA PHE A 69 4.79 6.11 11.37
C PHE A 69 3.77 5.05 10.94
N ARG A 70 2.58 5.47 10.49
CA ARG A 70 1.55 4.57 9.97
C ARG A 70 2.05 3.77 8.77
N THR A 71 2.73 4.41 7.83
CA THR A 71 3.31 3.75 6.64
C THR A 71 4.41 2.75 7.02
N MET A 72 5.30 3.12 7.93
CA MET A 72 6.41 2.25 8.34
C MET A 72 5.94 1.05 9.17
N ILE A 73 5.03 1.28 10.12
CA ILE A 73 4.41 0.21 10.91
C ILE A 73 3.62 -0.71 9.98
N GLY A 74 2.81 -0.14 9.08
CA GLY A 74 2.03 -0.88 8.10
C GLY A 74 2.88 -1.76 7.18
N THR A 75 4.01 -1.22 6.70
CA THR A 75 4.97 -1.95 5.86
C THR A 75 5.51 -3.19 6.58
N GLY A 76 5.89 -3.06 7.86
CA GLY A 76 6.33 -4.20 8.67
C GLY A 76 5.19 -5.15 9.07
N ALA A 77 3.97 -4.62 9.24
CA ALA A 77 2.77 -5.37 9.59
C ALA A 77 2.22 -6.21 8.43
N ASN A 78 2.55 -5.88 7.18
CA ASN A 78 2.06 -6.56 5.99
C ASN A 78 2.23 -8.10 6.08
N PRO A 79 1.22 -8.92 5.72
CA PRO A 79 1.31 -10.37 5.87
C PRO A 79 2.35 -11.03 4.95
N ASN A 80 2.82 -10.36 3.90
CA ASN A 80 3.97 -10.80 3.10
C ASN A 80 5.31 -10.73 3.85
N VAL A 81 5.36 -10.01 4.98
CA VAL A 81 6.51 -9.91 5.86
C VAL A 81 6.40 -10.98 6.94
N HIS A 82 7.44 -11.80 7.08
CA HIS A 82 7.61 -12.77 8.15
C HIS A 82 8.03 -12.09 9.45
N SER A 83 9.14 -11.36 9.40
CA SER A 83 9.80 -10.73 10.54
C SER A 83 10.61 -9.51 10.07
N VAL A 84 10.91 -8.61 11.01
CA VAL A 84 11.44 -7.28 10.71
C VAL A 84 12.66 -6.98 11.57
N VAL A 85 13.74 -6.52 10.94
CA VAL A 85 14.83 -5.83 11.66
C VAL A 85 14.66 -4.33 11.44
N VAL A 86 14.28 -3.59 12.47
CA VAL A 86 14.12 -2.13 12.44
C VAL A 86 15.44 -1.48 12.85
N ILE A 87 15.95 -0.55 12.04
CA ILE A 87 17.17 0.21 12.33
C ILE A 87 16.86 1.69 12.19
N GLY A 88 17.09 2.46 13.25
CA GLY A 88 16.99 3.92 13.22
C GLY A 88 18.24 4.60 13.77
N ILE A 89 18.27 5.94 13.70
CA ILE A 89 19.33 6.72 14.34
C ILE A 89 19.23 6.58 15.87
N GLU A 90 18.09 6.95 16.45
CA GLU A 90 17.84 6.95 17.91
C GLU A 90 16.82 5.89 18.37
N PRO A 91 16.84 5.49 19.66
CA PRO A 91 15.98 4.40 20.17
C PRO A 91 14.48 4.72 20.17
N ASP A 92 14.04 5.94 20.48
CA ASP A 92 12.61 6.18 20.75
C ASP A 92 11.72 6.01 19.51
N TRP A 93 12.14 6.52 18.36
CA TRP A 93 11.41 6.35 17.09
C TRP A 93 11.55 4.93 16.53
N THR A 94 12.72 4.33 16.68
CA THR A 94 12.96 2.93 16.33
C THR A 94 12.00 2.03 17.10
N LYS A 95 11.87 2.27 18.41
CA LYS A 95 10.96 1.56 19.29
C LYS A 95 9.51 1.76 18.93
N ARG A 96 9.08 2.99 18.62
CA ARG A 96 7.70 3.28 18.21
C ARG A 96 7.28 2.43 17.00
N ILE A 97 8.13 2.34 15.98
CA ILE A 97 7.87 1.50 14.80
C ILE A 97 7.90 0.03 15.16
N ALA A 98 8.92 -0.41 15.90
CA ALA A 98 9.09 -1.81 16.27
C ALA A 98 7.92 -2.33 17.12
N ASP A 99 7.47 -1.56 18.11
CA ASP A 99 6.34 -1.90 18.97
C ASP A 99 5.03 -1.95 18.18
N GLY A 100 4.77 -0.99 17.29
CA GLY A 100 3.59 -1.03 16.41
C GLY A 100 3.55 -2.27 15.50
N ILE A 101 4.71 -2.73 15.00
CA ILE A 101 4.78 -3.97 14.22
C ILE A 101 4.54 -5.20 15.12
N ARG A 102 5.09 -5.21 16.34
CA ARG A 102 4.94 -6.32 17.30
C ARG A 102 3.48 -6.58 17.69
N GLU A 103 2.60 -5.57 17.64
CA GLU A 103 1.16 -5.74 17.86
C GLU A 103 0.52 -6.78 16.92
N THR A 104 1.13 -7.01 15.74
CA THR A 104 0.68 -8.04 14.79
C THR A 104 1.11 -9.46 15.15
N GLY A 105 1.88 -9.65 16.23
CA GLY A 105 2.47 -10.93 16.63
C GLY A 105 3.78 -11.27 15.91
N LYS A 106 4.29 -10.40 15.04
CA LYS A 106 5.55 -10.65 14.32
C LYS A 106 6.76 -10.51 15.23
N GLU A 107 7.79 -11.29 14.93
CA GLU A 107 9.10 -11.14 15.55
C GLU A 107 9.82 -9.91 14.97
N VAL A 108 10.24 -9.00 15.86
CA VAL A 108 10.87 -7.72 15.50
C VAL A 108 12.14 -7.51 16.31
N ALA A 109 13.28 -7.40 15.63
CA ALA A 109 14.54 -6.96 16.21
C ALA A 109 14.73 -5.46 15.96
N GLU A 110 15.33 -4.76 16.91
CA GLU A 110 15.37 -3.31 16.95
C GLU A 110 16.79 -2.84 17.30
N PHE A 111 17.34 -1.94 16.48
CA PHE A 111 18.68 -1.40 16.67
C PHE A 111 18.73 0.10 16.40
N SER A 112 19.63 0.79 17.10
CA SER A 112 19.86 2.22 16.92
C SER A 112 21.34 2.47 16.69
N ILE A 113 21.63 3.35 15.73
CA ILE A 113 23.00 3.67 15.30
C ILE A 113 23.70 4.56 16.33
N GLU A 114 22.97 5.49 16.96
CA GLU A 114 23.53 6.41 17.94
C GLU A 114 24.20 5.63 19.09
N GLN A 115 25.37 6.12 19.53
CA GLN A 115 26.21 5.54 20.59
C GLN A 115 26.84 4.17 20.27
N LYS A 116 26.42 3.47 19.21
CA LYS A 116 26.99 2.18 18.77
C LYS A 116 27.82 2.29 17.50
N GLY A 117 27.47 3.24 16.63
CA GLY A 117 28.02 3.38 15.28
C GLY A 117 27.57 2.26 14.33
N ASP A 118 27.83 2.45 13.04
CA ASP A 118 27.38 1.56 11.98
C ASP A 118 27.95 0.15 12.15
N PHE A 119 29.23 0.00 12.46
CA PHE A 119 29.89 -1.31 12.51
C PHE A 119 29.22 -2.25 13.51
N GLU A 120 28.99 -1.79 14.74
CA GLU A 120 28.38 -2.61 15.78
C GLU A 120 26.90 -2.86 15.52
N THR A 121 26.19 -1.84 15.02
CA THR A 121 24.77 -1.94 14.64
C THR A 121 24.56 -2.97 13.52
N ILE A 122 25.34 -2.87 12.43
CA ILE A 122 25.29 -3.81 11.30
C ILE A 122 25.66 -5.22 11.77
N ARG A 123 26.67 -5.38 12.62
CA ARG A 123 27.06 -6.69 13.17
C ARG A 123 25.92 -7.34 13.94
N ALA A 124 25.31 -6.61 14.88
CA ALA A 124 24.24 -7.13 15.73
C ALA A 124 22.96 -7.40 14.93
N ALA A 125 22.57 -6.48 14.04
CA ALA A 125 21.42 -6.64 13.16
C ALA A 125 21.58 -7.82 12.18
N SER A 126 22.80 -8.07 11.68
CA SER A 126 23.08 -9.22 10.81
C SER A 126 22.84 -10.56 11.51
N TRP A 127 23.14 -10.68 12.81
CA TRP A 127 22.84 -11.91 13.55
C TRP A 127 21.33 -12.15 13.69
N ALA A 128 20.57 -11.11 14.06
CA ALA A 128 19.12 -11.20 14.15
C ALA A 128 18.48 -11.54 12.80
N ALA A 129 18.92 -10.87 11.73
CA ALA A 129 18.48 -11.13 10.37
C ALA A 129 18.72 -12.59 9.94
N LYS A 130 19.89 -13.15 10.27
CA LYS A 130 20.22 -14.54 9.96
C LYS A 130 19.31 -15.53 10.70
N ASP A 131 18.98 -15.28 11.96
CA ASP A 131 18.06 -16.13 12.73
C ASP A 131 16.63 -16.05 12.20
N PHE A 132 16.20 -14.86 11.78
CA PHE A 132 14.91 -14.65 11.11
C PHE A 132 14.80 -15.38 9.79
N VAL A 133 15.86 -15.35 8.95
CA VAL A 133 15.87 -16.08 7.68
C VAL A 133 15.74 -17.59 7.92
N HIS A 134 16.43 -18.15 8.92
CA HIS A 134 16.29 -19.56 9.26
C HIS A 134 14.83 -19.93 9.55
N LYS A 135 14.17 -19.20 10.45
CA LYS A 135 12.76 -19.40 10.80
C LYS A 135 11.83 -19.24 9.59
N ALA A 136 12.03 -18.19 8.80
CA ALA A 136 11.23 -17.93 7.62
C ALA A 136 11.32 -19.07 6.60
N THR A 137 12.50 -19.67 6.41
CA THR A 137 12.70 -20.78 5.46
C THR A 137 12.07 -22.10 5.90
N GLU A 138 11.74 -22.25 7.18
CA GLU A 138 11.06 -23.44 7.69
C GLU A 138 9.55 -23.42 7.40
N MET A 139 8.97 -22.24 7.16
CA MET A 139 7.54 -22.11 6.86
C MET A 139 7.19 -22.71 5.50
N GLN A 140 6.12 -23.51 5.48
CA GLN A 140 5.51 -24.01 4.26
C GLN A 140 4.25 -23.22 3.93
N ARG A 141 3.91 -23.14 2.64
CA ARG A 141 2.61 -22.61 2.22
C ARG A 141 1.52 -23.62 2.56
N GLU A 142 0.34 -23.11 2.89
CA GLU A 142 -0.87 -23.87 3.11
C GLU A 142 -1.99 -23.37 2.20
N GLU A 143 -3.04 -24.19 2.07
CA GLU A 143 -4.21 -23.84 1.27
C GLU A 143 -5.09 -22.86 2.06
N CYS A 144 -5.25 -21.64 1.53
CA CYS A 144 -6.04 -20.56 2.11
C CYS A 144 -7.25 -20.22 1.22
N SER A 145 -8.33 -19.74 1.81
CA SER A 145 -9.53 -19.32 1.06
C SER A 145 -9.23 -18.07 0.24
N ILE A 146 -9.81 -17.97 -0.97
CA ILE A 146 -9.71 -16.75 -1.79
C ILE A 146 -10.19 -15.50 -1.03
N SER A 147 -11.16 -15.65 -0.12
CA SER A 147 -11.71 -14.58 0.73
C SER A 147 -10.67 -13.95 1.67
N GLU A 148 -9.50 -14.55 1.84
CA GLU A 148 -8.41 -14.03 2.65
C GLU A 148 -7.41 -13.19 1.82
N LEU A 149 -7.61 -13.12 0.51
CA LEU A 149 -6.75 -12.38 -0.41
C LEU A 149 -7.09 -10.90 -0.39
N TRP A 150 -6.05 -10.08 -0.27
CA TRP A 150 -6.13 -8.63 -0.39
C TRP A 150 -5.48 -8.22 -1.70
N VAL A 151 -6.19 -7.43 -2.50
CA VAL A 151 -5.75 -7.00 -3.84
C VAL A 151 -5.89 -5.49 -3.94
N SER A 152 -4.82 -4.82 -4.36
CA SER A 152 -4.86 -3.41 -4.68
C SER A 152 -4.62 -3.19 -6.17
N THR A 153 -5.15 -2.09 -6.71
CA THR A 153 -5.05 -1.77 -8.14
C THR A 153 -4.67 -0.31 -8.34
N LYS A 154 -3.68 -0.10 -9.21
CA LYS A 154 -3.14 1.20 -9.61
C LYS A 154 -2.91 1.19 -11.13
N CYS A 155 -3.33 2.25 -11.82
CA CYS A 155 -2.94 2.51 -13.20
C CYS A 155 -1.44 2.89 -13.30
N GLY A 156 -0.76 2.48 -14.36
CA GLY A 156 0.62 2.90 -14.61
C GLY A 156 0.67 4.16 -15.48
N GLU A 157 1.26 4.00 -16.66
CA GLU A 157 1.23 4.98 -17.74
C GLU A 157 0.01 4.73 -18.62
N SER A 158 -1.12 5.36 -18.27
CA SER A 158 -2.38 5.16 -18.99
C SER A 158 -2.30 5.55 -20.47
N ASP A 159 -2.86 4.73 -21.35
CA ASP A 159 -3.02 4.99 -22.78
C ASP A 159 -4.48 4.77 -23.20
N THR A 160 -4.80 4.93 -24.50
CA THR A 160 -6.16 4.70 -25.02
C THR A 160 -6.65 3.27 -24.74
N THR A 161 -5.77 2.28 -24.67
CA THR A 161 -6.15 0.88 -24.42
C THR A 161 -6.45 0.60 -22.94
N THR A 162 -5.95 1.43 -22.02
CA THR A 162 -6.15 1.26 -20.58
C THR A 162 -7.63 1.22 -20.22
N GLY A 163 -8.41 2.23 -20.62
CA GLY A 163 -9.85 2.31 -20.36
C GLY A 163 -10.69 1.31 -21.17
N LEU A 164 -10.14 0.71 -22.22
CA LEU A 164 -10.84 -0.20 -23.12
C LEU A 164 -10.54 -1.69 -22.85
N GLY A 165 -9.41 -1.98 -22.20
CA GLY A 165 -8.89 -3.34 -22.05
C GLY A 165 -8.44 -3.66 -20.63
N SER A 166 -7.34 -3.04 -20.16
CA SER A 166 -6.70 -3.43 -18.90
C SER A 166 -7.56 -3.11 -17.68
N CYS A 167 -8.07 -1.88 -17.56
CA CYS A 167 -8.98 -1.50 -16.47
C CYS A 167 -10.26 -2.33 -16.46
N PRO A 168 -11.00 -2.49 -17.58
CA PRO A 168 -12.16 -3.39 -17.62
C PRO A 168 -11.84 -4.84 -17.24
N THR A 169 -10.64 -5.35 -17.58
CA THR A 169 -10.22 -6.71 -17.22
C THR A 169 -10.04 -6.85 -15.71
N VAL A 170 -9.38 -5.88 -15.07
CA VAL A 170 -9.22 -5.80 -13.61
C VAL A 170 -10.58 -5.61 -12.93
N GLY A 171 -11.43 -4.73 -13.47
CA GLY A 171 -12.77 -4.51 -12.95
C GLY A 171 -13.64 -5.76 -12.98
N ASN A 172 -13.55 -6.55 -14.04
CA ASN A 172 -14.22 -7.84 -14.16
C ASN A 172 -13.69 -8.88 -13.14
N MET A 173 -12.44 -8.77 -12.68
CA MET A 173 -11.96 -9.57 -11.55
C MET A 173 -12.65 -9.13 -10.25
N TYR A 174 -12.74 -7.82 -9.96
CA TYR A 174 -13.43 -7.34 -8.76
C TYR A 174 -14.90 -7.72 -8.73
N ASP A 175 -15.63 -7.53 -9.83
CA ASP A 175 -17.05 -7.91 -9.92
C ASP A 175 -17.29 -9.40 -9.64
N LYS A 176 -16.29 -10.26 -9.89
CA LYS A 176 -16.35 -11.70 -9.65
C LYS A 176 -15.91 -12.11 -8.25
N LEU A 177 -14.90 -11.44 -7.69
CA LEU A 177 -14.23 -11.89 -6.47
C LEU A 177 -14.64 -11.13 -5.21
N LEU A 178 -15.09 -9.87 -5.31
CA LEU A 178 -15.63 -9.14 -4.16
C LEU A 178 -16.85 -9.86 -3.54
N PRO A 179 -17.79 -10.45 -4.32
CA PRO A 179 -18.86 -11.26 -3.75
C PRO A 179 -18.39 -12.54 -3.02
N GLU A 180 -17.18 -13.01 -3.32
CA GLU A 180 -16.55 -14.15 -2.62
C GLU A 180 -15.78 -13.70 -1.37
N GLY A 181 -15.81 -12.40 -1.07
CA GLY A 181 -15.28 -11.84 0.16
C GLY A 181 -13.81 -11.46 0.12
N ILE A 182 -13.20 -11.18 -1.05
CA ILE A 182 -11.86 -10.57 -1.06
C ILE A 182 -11.89 -9.15 -0.50
N THR A 183 -10.74 -8.64 -0.08
CA THR A 183 -10.55 -7.21 0.22
C THR A 183 -9.85 -6.54 -0.97
N GLY A 184 -10.48 -5.49 -1.50
CA GLY A 184 -9.99 -4.73 -2.64
C GLY A 184 -9.58 -3.31 -2.25
N PHE A 185 -8.59 -2.75 -2.94
CA PHE A 185 -8.19 -1.35 -2.79
C PHE A 185 -8.04 -0.68 -4.15
N PHE A 186 -8.48 0.56 -4.23
CA PHE A 186 -8.15 1.48 -5.31
C PHE A 186 -7.98 2.90 -4.75
N GLY A 187 -7.38 3.79 -5.52
CA GLY A 187 -7.12 5.18 -5.12
C GLY A 187 -6.82 6.03 -6.34
N GLU A 188 -5.77 6.86 -6.24
CA GLU A 188 -5.34 7.83 -7.24
C GLU A 188 -6.28 9.05 -7.31
N THR A 189 -6.36 9.79 -6.21
CA THR A 189 -7.39 10.82 -5.97
C THR A 189 -7.48 11.84 -7.08
N SER A 190 -6.34 12.34 -7.57
CA SER A 190 -6.33 13.32 -8.68
C SER A 190 -6.72 12.71 -10.02
N GLU A 191 -6.52 11.41 -10.25
CA GLU A 191 -6.94 10.72 -11.50
C GLU A 191 -8.44 10.44 -11.58
N ILE A 192 -9.22 10.83 -10.57
CA ILE A 192 -10.68 10.77 -10.60
C ILE A 192 -11.30 12.09 -11.09
N THR A 193 -10.50 13.15 -11.26
CA THR A 193 -10.98 14.45 -11.76
C THR A 193 -11.62 14.31 -13.14
N GLY A 194 -12.91 14.65 -13.26
CA GLY A 194 -13.73 14.45 -14.45
C GLY A 194 -14.71 13.28 -14.35
N ALA A 195 -14.49 12.36 -13.40
CA ALA A 195 -15.37 11.22 -13.12
C ALA A 195 -15.84 11.18 -11.66
N GLU A 196 -15.61 12.24 -10.87
CA GLU A 196 -15.90 12.30 -9.43
C GLU A 196 -17.37 12.06 -9.11
N HIS A 197 -18.28 12.64 -9.89
CA HIS A 197 -19.72 12.45 -9.73
C HIS A 197 -20.17 11.00 -10.01
N ILE A 198 -19.39 10.22 -10.77
CA ILE A 198 -19.62 8.79 -10.97
C ILE A 198 -19.02 8.02 -9.82
N CYS A 199 -17.77 8.31 -9.44
CA CYS A 199 -17.09 7.66 -8.33
C CYS A 199 -17.86 7.81 -7.01
N GLN A 200 -18.41 8.99 -6.71
CA GLN A 200 -19.26 9.22 -5.54
C GLN A 200 -20.47 8.26 -5.51
N LYS A 201 -21.13 8.04 -6.66
CA LYS A 201 -22.27 7.13 -6.79
C LYS A 201 -21.89 5.65 -6.69
N ARG A 202 -20.59 5.31 -6.75
CA ARG A 202 -20.07 3.95 -6.56
C ARG A 202 -19.84 3.59 -5.10
N ALA A 203 -20.06 4.52 -4.17
CA ALA A 203 -20.12 4.19 -2.75
C ALA A 203 -21.28 3.22 -2.47
N ILE A 204 -21.15 2.41 -1.42
CA ILE A 204 -22.21 1.49 -0.98
C ILE A 204 -23.47 2.22 -0.50
N ASN A 205 -23.32 3.46 -0.02
CA ASN A 205 -24.41 4.31 0.42
C ASN A 205 -24.02 5.81 0.31
N GLU A 206 -25.00 6.69 0.53
CA GLU A 206 -24.83 8.15 0.43
C GLU A 206 -23.82 8.68 1.46
N GLU A 207 -23.80 8.17 2.69
CA GLU A 207 -22.86 8.60 3.74
C GLU A 207 -21.39 8.37 3.34
N VAL A 208 -21.08 7.18 2.82
CA VAL A 208 -19.74 6.85 2.30
C VAL A 208 -19.43 7.72 1.08
N GLY A 209 -20.38 7.96 0.19
CA GLY A 209 -20.21 8.84 -0.96
C GLY A 209 -19.89 10.28 -0.57
N GLU A 210 -20.59 10.85 0.41
CA GLU A 210 -20.36 12.21 0.90
C GLU A 210 -19.00 12.35 1.61
N ARG A 211 -18.60 11.35 2.41
CA ARG A 211 -17.24 11.32 2.98
C ARG A 211 -16.18 11.30 1.88
N TRP A 212 -16.41 10.55 0.81
CA TRP A 212 -15.49 10.45 -0.32
C TRP A 212 -15.38 11.75 -1.07
N TYR A 213 -16.52 12.37 -1.35
CA TYR A 213 -16.54 13.64 -2.03
C TYR A 213 -15.85 14.74 -1.22
N LYS A 214 -16.01 14.73 0.12
CA LYS A 214 -15.30 15.65 1.01
C LYS A 214 -13.78 15.45 0.95
N MET A 215 -13.30 14.21 1.03
CA MET A 215 -11.87 13.89 0.90
C MET A 215 -11.33 14.31 -0.47
N TRP A 216 -12.03 13.94 -1.55
CA TRP A 216 -11.60 14.27 -2.91
C TRP A 216 -11.54 15.78 -3.10
N LYS A 217 -12.56 16.50 -2.63
CA LYS A 217 -12.61 17.95 -2.72
C LYS A 217 -11.50 18.61 -1.90
N ALA A 218 -11.20 18.12 -0.71
CA ALA A 218 -10.07 18.62 0.09
C ALA A 218 -8.74 18.44 -0.67
N TYR A 219 -8.53 17.27 -1.30
CA TYR A 219 -7.35 17.04 -2.13
C TYR A 219 -7.26 18.05 -3.29
N GLN A 220 -8.37 18.30 -3.99
CA GLN A 220 -8.40 19.28 -5.07
C GLN A 220 -8.14 20.71 -4.56
N ASP A 221 -8.82 21.15 -3.52
CA ASP A 221 -8.78 22.52 -3.02
C ASP A 221 -7.44 22.84 -2.32
N GLU A 222 -6.93 21.92 -1.49
CA GLU A 222 -5.80 22.15 -0.59
C GLU A 222 -4.46 21.69 -1.16
N VAL A 223 -4.44 20.70 -2.05
CA VAL A 223 -3.20 20.20 -2.67
C VAL A 223 -3.03 20.75 -4.08
N ILE A 224 -4.04 20.59 -4.93
CA ILE A 224 -3.91 20.97 -6.35
C ILE A 224 -4.09 22.46 -6.53
N PHE A 225 -5.28 22.99 -6.24
CA PHE A 225 -5.62 24.38 -6.57
C PHE A 225 -4.87 25.40 -5.72
N ALA A 226 -4.48 25.06 -4.49
CA ALA A 226 -3.66 25.91 -3.65
C ALA A 226 -2.21 26.08 -4.15
N HIS A 227 -1.69 25.11 -4.91
CA HIS A 227 -0.28 25.05 -5.32
C HIS A 227 -0.06 24.99 -6.84
N GLN A 228 -1.13 24.96 -7.64
CA GLN A 228 -1.04 24.97 -9.10
C GLN A 228 -0.35 26.24 -9.61
N THR A 229 0.63 26.07 -10.48
CA THR A 229 1.25 27.17 -11.24
C THR A 229 0.69 27.29 -12.66
N ASP A 230 0.12 26.20 -13.15
CA ASP A 230 -0.49 26.02 -14.48
C ASP A 230 -1.76 25.17 -14.33
N ASP A 231 -2.54 25.01 -15.40
CA ASP A 231 -3.76 24.19 -15.35
C ASP A 231 -3.43 22.72 -15.04
N LEU A 232 -4.24 22.05 -14.21
CA LEU A 232 -4.10 20.63 -13.94
C LEU A 232 -4.09 19.81 -15.25
N SER A 233 -4.83 20.25 -16.28
CA SER A 233 -4.85 19.62 -17.60
C SER A 233 -3.48 19.50 -18.26
N ASP A 234 -2.53 20.39 -17.91
CA ASP A 234 -1.18 20.39 -18.47
C ASP A 234 -0.24 19.40 -17.78
N SER A 235 -0.61 18.93 -16.58
CA SER A 235 0.11 17.89 -15.84
C SER A 235 -0.58 16.52 -15.91
N GLN A 236 -1.91 16.52 -16.08
CA GLN A 236 -2.78 15.35 -16.16
C GLN A 236 -3.86 15.59 -17.25
N PRO A 237 -3.90 14.83 -18.35
CA PRO A 237 -3.04 13.69 -18.66
C PRO A 237 -1.56 14.07 -18.84
N THR A 238 -0.65 13.21 -18.38
CA THR A 238 0.80 13.45 -18.57
C THR A 238 1.17 13.44 -20.06
N LYS A 239 2.33 13.99 -20.44
CA LYS A 239 2.81 13.95 -21.84
C LYS A 239 2.85 12.52 -22.41
N GLY A 240 3.21 11.53 -21.59
CA GLY A 240 3.17 10.12 -21.97
C GLY A 240 1.75 9.63 -22.28
N ASN A 241 0.76 10.05 -21.48
CA ASN A 241 -0.66 9.73 -21.70
C ASN A 241 -1.21 10.32 -23.00
N ILE A 242 -0.86 11.58 -23.30
CA ILE A 242 -1.29 12.25 -24.53
C ILE A 242 -0.66 11.59 -25.76
N LEU A 243 0.63 11.25 -25.69
CA LEU A 243 1.31 10.45 -26.74
C LEU A 243 0.67 9.06 -26.89
N GLY A 244 0.20 8.47 -25.79
CA GLY A 244 -0.57 7.22 -25.74
C GLY A 244 -2.01 7.35 -26.25
N GLY A 245 -2.44 8.54 -26.67
CA GLY A 245 -3.72 8.78 -27.34
C GLY A 245 -4.87 9.24 -26.45
N LEU A 246 -4.61 9.60 -25.18
CA LEU A 246 -5.62 10.21 -24.31
C LEU A 246 -5.76 11.71 -24.60
N THR A 247 -6.99 12.19 -24.74
CA THR A 247 -7.28 13.56 -25.20
C THR A 247 -7.70 14.52 -24.10
N THR A 248 -8.36 14.03 -23.04
CA THR A 248 -8.79 14.86 -21.90
C THR A 248 -8.59 14.15 -20.55
N ILE A 249 -8.64 14.92 -19.47
CA ILE A 249 -8.58 14.38 -18.10
C ILE A 249 -9.81 13.54 -17.78
N GLU A 250 -10.99 13.92 -18.27
CA GLU A 250 -12.24 13.17 -18.12
C GLU A 250 -12.16 11.80 -18.80
N GLU A 251 -11.62 11.74 -20.03
CA GLU A 251 -11.43 10.47 -20.74
C GLU A 251 -10.53 9.52 -19.91
N LYS A 252 -9.44 10.05 -19.36
CA LYS A 252 -8.54 9.31 -18.49
C LYS A 252 -9.26 8.84 -17.22
N ALA A 253 -9.99 9.71 -16.53
CA ALA A 253 -10.67 9.41 -15.28
C ALA A 253 -11.79 8.36 -15.46
N LEU A 254 -12.54 8.43 -16.56
CA LEU A 254 -13.55 7.42 -16.91
C LEU A 254 -12.92 6.06 -17.16
N GLY A 255 -11.81 6.01 -17.92
CA GLY A 255 -11.05 4.78 -18.13
C GLY A 255 -10.41 4.23 -16.86
N ASN A 256 -9.97 5.11 -15.96
CA ASN A 256 -9.44 4.76 -14.66
C ASN A 256 -10.49 4.08 -13.78
N LEU A 257 -11.71 4.62 -13.71
CA LEU A 257 -12.78 4.10 -12.86
C LEU A 257 -13.26 2.71 -13.30
N GLU A 258 -13.06 2.31 -14.56
CA GLU A 258 -13.36 0.95 -15.02
C GLU A 258 -12.62 -0.15 -14.24
N LYS A 259 -11.48 0.19 -13.59
CA LYS A 259 -10.68 -0.76 -12.81
C LYS A 259 -11.41 -1.34 -11.60
N ILE A 260 -12.47 -0.69 -11.11
CA ILE A 260 -13.29 -1.21 -10.01
C ILE A 260 -14.48 -2.05 -10.48
N GLY A 261 -14.64 -2.26 -11.79
CA GLY A 261 -15.71 -3.08 -12.34
C GLY A 261 -17.03 -2.34 -12.54
N ARG A 262 -18.02 -3.04 -13.05
CA ARG A 262 -19.31 -2.48 -13.46
C ARG A 262 -20.36 -2.54 -12.36
N THR A 263 -20.22 -3.47 -11.42
CA THR A 263 -21.21 -3.71 -10.36
C THR A 263 -20.69 -3.47 -8.95
N SER A 264 -19.37 -3.48 -8.77
CA SER A 264 -18.75 -3.35 -7.45
C SER A 264 -18.93 -1.96 -6.85
N GLN A 265 -19.21 -1.90 -5.55
CA GLN A 265 -19.26 -0.67 -4.77
C GLN A 265 -18.16 -0.68 -3.73
N TYR A 266 -17.60 0.50 -3.39
CA TYR A 266 -16.70 0.61 -2.26
C TYR A 266 -17.45 0.86 -0.96
N ILE A 267 -17.00 0.20 0.10
CA ILE A 267 -17.68 0.15 1.38
C ILE A 267 -17.17 1.19 2.36
N ASP A 268 -15.96 1.70 2.15
CA ASP A 268 -15.34 2.69 3.01
C ASP A 268 -14.20 3.42 2.31
N ILE A 269 -13.65 4.40 3.01
CA ILE A 269 -12.57 5.28 2.59
C ILE A 269 -11.50 5.27 3.66
N LEU A 270 -10.25 5.25 3.23
CA LEU A 270 -9.09 5.14 4.08
C LEU A 270 -8.18 6.34 3.88
N GLU A 271 -7.69 6.87 4.99
CA GLU A 271 -6.57 7.79 4.98
C GLU A 271 -5.29 7.09 4.48
N PRO A 272 -4.23 7.84 4.09
CA PRO A 272 -2.99 7.24 3.61
C PRO A 272 -2.40 6.20 4.59
N ALA A 273 -2.22 4.96 4.09
CA ALA A 273 -1.74 3.80 4.85
C ALA A 273 -2.63 3.37 6.04
N GLU A 274 -3.90 3.79 6.08
CA GLU A 274 -4.85 3.31 7.08
C GLU A 274 -5.28 1.87 6.79
N GLN A 275 -5.32 1.03 7.84
CA GLN A 275 -5.84 -0.33 7.74
C GLN A 275 -7.37 -0.36 7.70
N PRO A 276 -7.98 -1.17 6.82
CA PRO A 276 -9.44 -1.26 6.74
C PRO A 276 -10.04 -1.93 7.98
N LYS A 277 -11.14 -1.36 8.48
CA LYS A 277 -11.88 -1.84 9.67
C LYS A 277 -13.30 -2.31 9.39
N SER A 278 -13.81 -2.02 8.19
CA SER A 278 -15.22 -2.23 7.82
C SER A 278 -15.53 -3.62 7.22
N GLY A 279 -14.61 -4.58 7.39
CA GLY A 279 -14.75 -5.96 6.92
C GLY A 279 -14.15 -6.21 5.52
N ASN A 280 -14.67 -7.22 4.82
CA ASN A 280 -14.22 -7.52 3.46
C ASN A 280 -15.06 -6.72 2.45
N GLY A 281 -14.41 -6.20 1.42
CA GLY A 281 -15.03 -5.37 0.40
C GLY A 281 -14.00 -4.50 -0.30
N LEU A 282 -14.47 -3.55 -1.10
CA LEU A 282 -13.62 -2.61 -1.83
C LEU A 282 -13.47 -1.30 -1.04
N TYR A 283 -12.26 -0.77 -0.98
CA TYR A 283 -11.90 0.45 -0.27
C TYR A 283 -11.31 1.48 -1.23
N PHE A 284 -11.69 2.75 -1.05
CA PHE A 284 -10.96 3.87 -1.64
C PHE A 284 -9.89 4.34 -0.65
N MET A 285 -8.61 4.25 -0.97
CA MET A 285 -7.54 4.85 -0.16
C MET A 285 -7.12 6.17 -0.78
N ASP A 286 -7.15 7.25 0.01
CA ASP A 286 -6.61 8.53 -0.45
C ASP A 286 -5.13 8.37 -0.76
N SER A 287 -4.76 8.72 -1.98
CA SER A 287 -3.38 8.59 -2.43
C SER A 287 -3.10 9.56 -3.56
N SER A 288 -1.85 10.01 -3.58
CA SER A 288 -1.23 10.52 -4.80
C SER A 288 -1.34 9.50 -5.94
N SER A 289 -1.33 10.03 -7.16
CA SER A 289 -1.40 9.25 -8.40
C SER A 289 -0.02 8.75 -8.85
N ALA A 290 1.05 9.16 -8.15
CA ALA A 290 2.38 8.59 -8.36
C ALA A 290 2.39 7.11 -7.97
N ALA A 291 2.85 6.25 -8.88
CA ALA A 291 2.76 4.80 -8.70
C ALA A 291 3.49 4.31 -7.45
N ALA A 292 4.70 4.83 -7.18
CA ALA A 292 5.48 4.42 -6.02
C ALA A 292 4.78 4.76 -4.69
N GLU A 293 4.20 5.96 -4.58
CA GLU A 293 3.50 6.42 -3.39
C GLU A 293 2.22 5.61 -3.16
N CYS A 294 1.37 5.49 -4.19
CA CYS A 294 0.11 4.76 -4.12
C CYS A 294 0.32 3.29 -3.69
N VAL A 295 1.26 2.58 -4.34
CA VAL A 295 1.51 1.17 -4.04
C VAL A 295 2.16 0.99 -2.65
N THR A 296 2.98 1.95 -2.20
CA THR A 296 3.56 1.92 -0.85
C THR A 296 2.47 2.05 0.22
N LEU A 297 1.56 3.01 0.07
CA LEU A 297 0.44 3.21 1.01
C LEU A 297 -0.48 1.99 1.05
N MET A 298 -0.83 1.42 -0.12
CA MET A 298 -1.66 0.22 -0.22
C MET A 298 -0.97 -1.04 0.31
N ALA A 299 0.36 -1.11 0.30
CA ALA A 299 1.09 -2.19 0.92
C ALA A 299 1.17 -2.03 2.45
N ALA A 300 1.10 -0.80 2.95
CA ALA A 300 1.16 -0.50 4.38
C ALA A 300 -0.22 -0.63 5.07
N GLY A 301 -1.31 -0.22 4.42
CA GLY A 301 -2.69 -0.41 4.91
C GLY A 301 -3.18 -1.86 4.82
#